data_AF-A0A512RKB3-F1
#
_entry.id   AF-A0A512RKB3-F1
#
_cell.length_a   1.000
_cell.length_b   1.000
_cell.length_c   1.000
_cell.angle_alpha   90.00
_cell.angle_beta   90.00
_cell.angle_gamma   90.00
#
_symmetry.space_group_name_H-M   'P 1'
#
loop_
_entity.id
_entity.type
_entity.pdbx_description
1 polymer ?
#
loop_
_entity_poly.entity_id
_entity_poly.type
_entity_poly.pdbx_seq_one_letter_code
_entity_poly.pdbx_strand_id
1 'polypeptide(L)'
;MISHDTIEYWKSQNIRLGQINGDDLHHIFDRFTTTFLLYNRLYNEVPAILIAQGKNIESKDLNNDSKKAIDFPLQFLTGDLIMNNLTDRKLDGAFDVLAFFIDSRIYNICFNRTGIHDPAADINLSGKLHSQNVEEKIKGLLTYIYKVRNNVVHAKKHFNEDQRLLLETLTNILNIINQLLFDKMISLLAKPK
;
A
#
# COMPACT_ATOMS: atom_id res chain seq x y z
N MET A 1 16.61 -7.54 9.68
CA MET A 1 16.33 -6.79 10.94
C MET A 1 16.08 -5.36 10.54
N ILE A 2 15.06 -4.68 11.07
CA ILE A 2 14.78 -3.28 10.72
C ILE A 2 15.97 -2.38 11.12
N SER A 3 16.33 -1.43 10.25
CA SER A 3 17.44 -0.52 10.51
C SER A 3 17.05 0.59 11.51
N HIS A 4 18.04 1.11 12.26
CA HIS A 4 17.84 2.26 13.14
C HIS A 4 17.36 3.49 12.36
N ASP A 5 17.92 3.70 11.16
CA ASP A 5 17.49 4.77 10.26
C ASP A 5 16.01 4.65 9.87
N THR A 6 15.51 3.45 9.59
CA THR A 6 14.07 3.24 9.33
C THR A 6 13.20 3.55 10.56
N ILE A 7 13.68 3.29 11.78
CA ILE A 7 12.96 3.63 13.02
C ILE A 7 12.87 5.16 13.18
N GLU A 8 13.96 5.88 12.95
CA GLU A 8 13.95 7.35 13.03
C GLU A 8 13.13 7.97 11.89
N TYR A 9 13.20 7.40 10.68
CA TYR A 9 12.35 7.79 9.56
C TYR A 9 10.86 7.61 9.90
N TRP A 10 10.50 6.47 10.50
CA TRP A 10 9.13 6.20 10.95
C TRP A 10 8.62 7.27 11.92
N LYS A 11 9.40 7.60 12.95
CA LYS A 11 9.04 8.64 13.93
C LYS A 11 8.87 10.00 13.26
N SER A 12 9.85 10.40 12.43
CA SER A 12 9.85 11.67 11.71
C SER A 12 8.64 11.82 10.78
N GLN A 13 8.30 10.78 10.01
CA GLN A 13 7.14 10.83 9.12
C GLN A 13 5.81 10.84 9.88
N ASN A 14 5.69 10.16 11.02
CA ASN A 14 4.49 10.24 11.85
C ASN A 14 4.29 11.63 12.46
N ILE A 15 5.38 12.29 12.89
CA ILE A 15 5.32 13.70 13.34
C ILE A 15 4.84 14.58 12.18
N ARG A 16 5.42 14.41 10.98
CA ARG A 16 5.01 15.17 9.80
C ARG A 16 3.54 14.94 9.45
N LEU A 17 3.06 13.69 9.46
CA LEU A 17 1.65 13.37 9.20
C LEU A 17 0.71 14.10 10.17
N GLY A 18 1.08 14.16 11.46
CA GLY A 18 0.33 14.88 12.48
C GLY A 18 0.35 16.42 12.34
N GLN A 19 1.18 16.97 11.46
CA GLN A 19 1.24 18.42 11.19
C GLN A 19 0.41 18.83 9.96
N ILE A 20 -0.12 17.88 9.18
CA ILE A 20 -0.91 18.15 7.98
C ILE A 20 -2.39 18.36 8.38
N ASN A 21 -2.71 19.59 8.79
CA ASN A 21 -3.95 19.92 9.51
C ASN A 21 -5.10 20.49 8.64
N GLY A 22 -4.97 20.53 7.32
CA GLY A 22 -6.01 21.03 6.41
C GLY A 22 -6.91 19.94 5.82
N ASP A 23 -8.03 20.36 5.24
CA ASP A 23 -9.02 19.48 4.60
C ASP A 23 -9.26 19.83 3.12
N ASP A 24 -8.47 20.71 2.53
CA ASP A 24 -8.45 20.80 1.07
C ASP A 24 -7.75 19.57 0.45
N LEU A 25 -7.95 19.38 -0.84
CA LEU A 25 -7.38 18.25 -1.57
C LEU A 25 -5.85 18.22 -1.47
N HIS A 26 -5.17 19.37 -1.35
CA HIS A 26 -3.71 19.43 -1.24
C HIS A 26 -3.24 18.75 0.04
N HIS A 27 -3.91 19.03 1.16
CA HIS A 27 -3.60 18.37 2.43
C HIS A 27 -3.89 16.87 2.40
N ILE A 28 -4.97 16.44 1.75
CA ILE A 28 -5.27 15.00 1.57
C ILE A 28 -4.17 14.31 0.77
N PHE A 29 -3.73 14.96 -0.30
CA PHE A 29 -2.66 14.44 -1.14
C PHE A 29 -1.32 14.37 -0.41
N ASP A 30 -1.01 15.39 0.39
CA ASP A 30 0.18 15.40 1.23
C ASP A 30 0.12 14.28 2.28
N ARG A 31 -1.05 14.04 2.88
CA ARG A 31 -1.25 12.88 3.77
C ARG A 31 -1.04 11.57 3.03
N PHE A 32 -1.67 11.37 1.87
CA PHE A 32 -1.52 10.15 1.08
C PHE A 32 -0.06 9.92 0.67
N THR A 33 0.60 10.94 0.14
CA THR A 33 1.99 10.87 -0.33
C THR A 33 2.94 10.58 0.83
N THR A 34 2.79 11.29 1.95
CA THR A 34 3.62 11.06 3.14
C THR A 34 3.40 9.65 3.71
N THR A 35 2.15 9.18 3.74
CA THR A 35 1.80 7.82 4.18
C THR A 35 2.40 6.76 3.26
N PHE A 36 2.39 6.99 1.94
CA PHE A 36 3.01 6.07 0.99
C PHE A 36 4.54 6.10 1.08
N LEU A 37 5.18 7.25 1.29
CA LEU A 37 6.63 7.32 1.49
C LEU A 37 7.07 6.47 2.69
N LEU A 38 6.27 6.48 3.76
CA LEU A 38 6.45 5.59 4.89
C LEU A 38 6.32 4.11 4.50
N TYR A 39 5.29 3.77 3.73
CA TYR A 39 5.11 2.41 3.18
C TYR A 39 6.30 1.98 2.34
N ASN A 40 6.80 2.87 1.47
CA ASN A 40 7.97 2.65 0.62
C ASN A 40 9.22 2.34 1.43
N ARG A 41 9.46 3.11 2.50
CA ARG A 41 10.60 2.85 3.37
C ARG A 41 10.48 1.47 4.02
N LEU A 42 9.31 1.15 4.58
CA LEU A 42 9.08 -0.09 5.29
C LEU A 42 9.16 -1.31 4.36
N TYR A 43 8.46 -1.30 3.24
CA TYR A 43 8.45 -2.48 2.37
C TYR A 43 9.84 -2.81 1.80
N ASN A 44 10.74 -1.82 1.71
CA ASN A 44 12.12 -2.04 1.26
C ASN A 44 13.00 -2.77 2.30
N GLU A 45 12.59 -2.82 3.57
CA GLU A 45 13.25 -3.63 4.61
C GLU A 45 12.80 -5.10 4.60
N VAL A 46 11.60 -5.37 4.10
CA VAL A 46 10.95 -6.69 4.15
C VAL A 46 11.78 -7.80 3.48
N PRO A 47 12.36 -7.63 2.26
CA PRO A 47 13.10 -8.71 1.59
C PRO A 47 14.27 -9.23 2.44
N ALA A 48 15.05 -8.32 3.02
CA ALA A 48 16.19 -8.70 3.85
C ALA A 48 15.75 -9.46 5.12
N ILE A 49 14.59 -9.10 5.68
CA ILE A 49 13.99 -9.81 6.82
C ILE A 49 13.54 -11.22 6.40
N LEU A 50 12.85 -11.36 5.28
CA LEU A 50 12.40 -12.66 4.77
C LEU A 50 13.58 -13.58 4.46
N ILE A 51 14.66 -13.07 3.87
CA ILE A 51 15.90 -13.83 3.64
C ILE A 51 16.50 -14.30 4.97
N ALA A 52 16.58 -13.43 5.98
CA ALA A 52 17.07 -13.80 7.30
C ALA A 52 16.19 -14.85 8.01
N GLN A 53 14.91 -14.96 7.62
CA GLN A 53 13.98 -16.00 8.07
C GLN A 53 14.05 -17.28 7.21
N GLY A 54 15.03 -17.39 6.32
CA GLY A 54 15.25 -18.57 5.48
C GLY A 54 14.41 -18.64 4.21
N LYS A 55 13.72 -17.56 3.82
CA LYS A 55 13.03 -17.51 2.52
C LYS A 55 14.05 -17.32 1.40
N ASN A 56 13.94 -18.16 0.37
CA ASN A 56 14.71 -17.99 -0.85
C ASN A 56 14.02 -16.94 -1.74
N ILE A 57 14.68 -15.80 -1.93
CA ILE A 57 14.23 -14.72 -2.80
C ILE A 57 15.27 -14.58 -3.91
N GLU A 58 14.83 -14.70 -5.16
CA GLU A 58 15.72 -14.55 -6.32
C GLU A 58 16.24 -13.12 -6.45
N SER A 59 17.49 -12.95 -6.87
CA SER A 59 18.11 -11.63 -7.06
C SER A 59 17.33 -10.71 -7.99
N LYS A 60 16.65 -11.28 -9.01
CA LYS A 60 15.81 -10.51 -9.94
C LYS A 60 14.58 -9.88 -9.25
N ASP A 61 14.10 -10.50 -8.19
CA ASP A 61 12.93 -10.04 -7.43
C ASP A 61 13.28 -8.94 -6.44
N LEU A 62 14.53 -8.90 -5.94
CA LEU A 62 15.03 -7.82 -5.09
C LEU A 62 15.05 -6.46 -5.82
N ASN A 63 15.25 -6.49 -7.14
CA ASN A 63 15.23 -5.30 -8.00
C ASN A 63 13.83 -4.98 -8.55
N ASN A 64 12.81 -5.78 -8.22
CA ASN A 64 11.45 -5.58 -8.71
C ASN A 64 10.62 -4.81 -7.67
N ASP A 65 10.45 -3.50 -7.88
CA ASP A 65 9.70 -2.63 -6.95
C ASP A 65 8.25 -3.08 -6.74
N SER A 66 7.58 -3.58 -7.79
CA SER A 66 6.21 -4.09 -7.66
C SER A 66 6.15 -5.33 -6.75
N LYS A 67 7.14 -6.23 -6.82
CA LYS A 67 7.20 -7.38 -5.89
C LYS A 67 7.46 -6.92 -4.47
N LYS A 68 8.37 -5.95 -4.29
CA LYS A 68 8.65 -5.36 -2.98
C LYS A 68 7.47 -4.65 -2.37
N ALA A 69 6.64 -3.99 -3.17
CA ALA A 69 5.47 -3.26 -2.70
C ALA A 69 4.21 -4.13 -2.53
N ILE A 70 4.19 -5.37 -3.04
CA ILE A 70 2.97 -6.19 -3.09
C ILE A 70 3.23 -7.57 -2.47
N ASP A 71 4.11 -8.36 -3.08
CA ASP A 71 4.26 -9.77 -2.75
C ASP A 71 4.99 -9.96 -1.41
N PHE A 72 6.06 -9.22 -1.15
CA PHE A 72 6.81 -9.38 0.11
C PHE A 72 6.06 -8.87 1.35
N PRO A 73 5.36 -7.71 1.32
CA PRO A 73 4.52 -7.28 2.43
C PRO A 73 3.38 -8.27 2.70
N LEU A 74 2.75 -8.79 1.64
CA LEU A 74 1.73 -9.83 1.78
C LEU A 74 2.30 -11.11 2.40
N GLN A 75 3.45 -11.58 1.93
CA GLN A 75 4.12 -12.73 2.52
C GLN A 75 4.54 -12.48 3.98
N PHE A 76 4.97 -11.27 4.29
CA PHE A 76 5.45 -10.91 5.61
C PHE A 76 4.32 -10.73 6.62
N LEU A 77 3.18 -10.16 6.23
CA LEU A 77 2.04 -9.93 7.13
C LEU A 77 1.01 -11.06 7.10
N THR A 78 0.83 -11.71 5.95
CA THR A 78 -0.31 -12.53 5.52
C THR A 78 -1.57 -11.73 5.21
N GLY A 79 -2.40 -12.26 4.31
CA GLY A 79 -3.68 -11.66 3.95
C GLY A 79 -4.63 -11.58 5.14
N ASP A 80 -4.72 -12.65 5.94
CA ASP A 80 -5.61 -12.69 7.11
C ASP A 80 -5.27 -11.64 8.16
N LEU A 81 -3.97 -11.41 8.44
CA LEU A 81 -3.58 -10.38 9.41
C LEU A 81 -4.02 -8.99 8.95
N ILE A 82 -3.81 -8.68 7.67
CA ILE A 82 -4.21 -7.40 7.10
C ILE A 82 -5.74 -7.27 7.12
N MET A 83 -6.45 -8.28 6.61
CA MET A 83 -7.91 -8.26 6.52
C MET A 83 -8.57 -8.11 7.89
N ASN A 84 -8.13 -8.86 8.91
CA ASN A 84 -8.67 -8.76 10.26
C ASN A 84 -8.50 -7.34 10.83
N ASN A 85 -7.33 -6.73 10.66
CA ASN A 85 -7.08 -5.36 11.15
C ASN A 85 -7.87 -4.30 10.38
N LEU A 86 -8.16 -4.51 9.10
CA LEU A 86 -9.04 -3.62 8.34
C LEU A 86 -10.49 -3.73 8.84
N THR A 87 -10.98 -4.96 9.05
CA THR A 87 -12.33 -5.22 9.57
C THR A 87 -12.50 -4.66 11.00
N ASP A 88 -11.53 -4.88 11.88
CA ASP A 88 -11.56 -4.36 13.27
C ASP A 88 -11.67 -2.83 13.31
N ARG A 89 -11.15 -2.16 12.27
CA ARG A 89 -11.20 -0.70 12.11
C ARG A 89 -12.35 -0.23 11.22
N LYS A 90 -13.29 -1.12 10.87
CA LYS A 90 -14.48 -0.85 10.03
C LYS A 90 -14.13 -0.31 8.65
N LEU A 91 -13.07 -0.84 8.04
CA LEU A 91 -12.62 -0.51 6.69
C LEU A 91 -12.83 -1.66 5.69
N ASP A 92 -13.62 -2.66 6.06
CA ASP A 92 -14.06 -3.75 5.19
C ASP A 92 -14.90 -3.24 4.00
N GLY A 93 -15.70 -2.19 4.18
CA GLY A 93 -16.41 -1.52 3.08
C GLY A 93 -15.49 -0.76 2.09
N ALA A 94 -14.20 -0.61 2.41
CA ALA A 94 -13.28 0.11 1.53
C ALA A 94 -13.04 -0.63 0.21
N PHE A 95 -13.12 -1.96 0.19
CA PHE A 95 -12.95 -2.74 -1.05
C PHE A 95 -14.01 -2.38 -2.09
N ASP A 96 -15.25 -2.19 -1.67
CA ASP A 96 -16.36 -1.79 -2.55
C ASP A 96 -16.15 -0.37 -3.08
N VAL A 97 -15.67 0.55 -2.24
CA VAL A 97 -15.30 1.91 -2.67
C VAL A 97 -14.21 1.85 -3.74
N LEU A 98 -13.15 1.08 -3.52
CA LEU A 98 -12.04 0.96 -4.48
C LEU A 98 -12.48 0.33 -5.81
N ALA A 99 -13.33 -0.70 -5.74
CA ALA A 99 -13.92 -1.32 -6.91
C ALA A 99 -14.81 -0.34 -7.68
N PHE A 100 -15.65 0.43 -6.99
CA PHE A 100 -16.50 1.45 -7.60
C PHE A 100 -15.71 2.46 -8.44
N PHE A 101 -14.53 2.90 -7.99
CA PHE A 101 -13.67 3.80 -8.77
C PHE A 101 -13.17 3.20 -10.09
N ILE A 102 -12.92 1.89 -10.12
CA ILE A 102 -12.54 1.16 -11.33
C ILE A 102 -13.76 0.98 -12.23
N ASP A 103 -14.83 0.42 -11.69
CA ASP A 103 -15.99 -0.03 -12.44
C ASP A 103 -16.75 1.16 -13.05
N SER A 104 -16.81 2.29 -12.33
CA SER A 104 -17.43 3.53 -12.80
C SER A 104 -16.50 4.36 -13.69
N ARG A 105 -15.24 3.92 -13.91
CA ARG A 105 -14.20 4.63 -14.67
C ARG A 105 -13.96 6.08 -14.24
N ILE A 106 -14.30 6.41 -12.99
CA ILE A 106 -14.03 7.71 -12.39
C ILE A 106 -12.51 7.93 -12.33
N TYR A 107 -11.75 6.84 -12.09
CA TYR A 107 -10.31 6.92 -12.05
C TYR A 107 -9.65 5.65 -12.63
N ASN A 108 -9.23 5.71 -13.89
CA ASN A 108 -8.45 4.63 -14.54
C ASN A 108 -7.20 4.26 -13.73
N ILE A 109 -7.08 3.03 -13.23
CA ILE A 109 -6.00 2.65 -12.31
C ILE A 109 -4.82 2.07 -13.09
N CYS A 110 -5.10 1.16 -14.00
CA CYS A 110 -4.10 0.41 -14.72
C CYS A 110 -3.74 1.06 -16.06
N PHE A 111 -2.45 1.19 -16.28
CA PHE A 111 -1.88 1.59 -17.54
C PHE A 111 -0.82 0.57 -17.97
N ASN A 112 -0.72 0.34 -19.28
CA ASN A 112 0.34 -0.46 -19.86
C ASN A 112 1.70 0.28 -19.80
N ARG A 113 2.76 -0.33 -20.33
CA ARG A 113 4.12 0.25 -20.30
C ARG A 113 4.26 1.58 -21.05
N THR A 114 3.37 1.87 -22.01
CA THR A 114 3.36 3.15 -22.75
C THR A 114 2.50 4.21 -22.04
N GLY A 115 1.86 3.85 -20.93
CA GLY A 115 0.99 4.72 -20.15
C GLY A 115 -0.38 4.93 -20.80
N ILE A 116 -0.83 3.99 -21.62
CA ILE A 116 -2.20 3.92 -22.16
C ILE A 116 -3.04 3.09 -21.19
N HIS A 117 -4.29 3.51 -20.97
CA HIS A 117 -5.25 2.80 -20.13
C HIS A 117 -5.38 1.34 -20.59
N ASP A 118 -5.37 0.41 -19.63
CA ASP A 118 -5.54 -1.02 -19.86
C ASP A 118 -6.81 -1.52 -19.16
N PRO A 119 -7.95 -1.57 -19.88
CA PRO A 119 -9.23 -2.00 -19.31
C PRO A 119 -9.23 -3.43 -18.80
N ALA A 120 -8.47 -4.34 -19.44
CA ALA A 120 -8.42 -5.73 -19.02
C ALA A 120 -7.70 -5.88 -17.67
N ALA A 121 -6.62 -5.10 -17.47
CA ALA A 121 -5.93 -5.04 -16.19
C ALA A 121 -6.81 -4.44 -15.09
N ASP A 122 -7.63 -3.42 -15.40
CA ASP A 122 -8.59 -2.84 -14.47
C ASP A 122 -9.69 -3.86 -14.07
N ILE A 123 -10.28 -4.57 -15.04
CA ILE A 123 -11.25 -5.64 -14.76
C ILE A 123 -10.64 -6.74 -13.89
N ASN A 124 -9.39 -7.14 -14.17
CA ASN A 124 -8.70 -8.13 -13.34
C ASN A 124 -8.48 -7.61 -11.91
N LEU A 125 -8.11 -6.33 -11.75
CA LEU A 125 -7.92 -5.72 -10.45
C LEU A 125 -9.22 -5.63 -9.66
N SER A 126 -10.32 -5.20 -10.30
CA SER A 126 -11.66 -5.19 -9.70
C SER A 126 -12.09 -6.60 -9.28
N GLY A 127 -11.87 -7.61 -10.13
CA GLY A 127 -12.16 -9.01 -9.80
C GLY A 127 -11.41 -9.51 -8.56
N LYS A 128 -10.14 -9.11 -8.38
CA LYS A 128 -9.37 -9.44 -7.17
C LYS A 128 -9.94 -8.79 -5.93
N LEU A 129 -10.33 -7.51 -5.99
CA LEU A 129 -10.95 -6.82 -4.84
C LEU A 129 -12.24 -7.51 -4.36
N HIS A 130 -12.98 -8.15 -5.29
CA HIS A 130 -14.17 -8.94 -4.99
C HIS A 130 -13.91 -10.42 -4.69
N SER A 131 -12.65 -10.88 -4.72
CA SER A 131 -12.33 -12.29 -4.52
C SER A 131 -12.79 -12.78 -3.14
N GLN A 132 -13.26 -14.02 -3.05
CA GLN A 132 -13.55 -14.65 -1.75
C GLN A 132 -12.28 -15.18 -1.08
N ASN A 133 -11.19 -15.28 -1.83
CA ASN A 133 -9.89 -15.65 -1.29
C ASN A 133 -9.22 -14.40 -0.67
N VAL A 134 -8.96 -14.42 0.64
CA VAL A 134 -8.40 -13.29 1.38
C VAL A 134 -7.00 -12.89 0.85
N GLU A 135 -6.12 -13.84 0.58
CA GLU A 135 -4.80 -13.58 0.02
C GLU A 135 -4.88 -12.87 -1.33
N GLU A 136 -5.77 -13.34 -2.22
CA GLU A 136 -5.98 -12.71 -3.53
C GLU A 136 -6.58 -11.30 -3.40
N LYS A 137 -7.55 -11.12 -2.49
CA LYS A 137 -8.18 -9.83 -2.21
C LYS A 137 -7.17 -8.81 -1.71
N ILE A 138 -6.35 -9.18 -0.73
CA ILE A 138 -5.31 -8.30 -0.18
C ILE A 138 -4.21 -8.05 -1.22
N LYS A 139 -3.85 -9.04 -2.04
CA LYS A 139 -2.95 -8.82 -3.18
C LYS A 139 -3.53 -7.81 -4.17
N GLY A 140 -4.83 -7.87 -4.44
CA GLY A 140 -5.57 -6.86 -5.21
C GLY A 140 -5.43 -5.47 -4.60
N LEU A 141 -5.68 -5.33 -3.30
CA LEU A 141 -5.55 -4.07 -2.57
C LEU A 141 -4.14 -3.47 -2.66
N LEU A 142 -3.10 -4.26 -2.38
CA LEU A 142 -1.71 -3.79 -2.45
C LEU A 142 -1.32 -3.41 -3.89
N THR A 143 -1.82 -4.14 -4.89
CA THR A 143 -1.65 -3.80 -6.30
C THR A 143 -2.31 -2.46 -6.62
N TYR A 144 -3.53 -2.22 -6.11
CA TYR A 144 -4.26 -0.99 -6.29
C TYR A 144 -3.49 0.21 -5.74
N ILE A 145 -3.04 0.12 -4.48
CA ILE A 145 -2.23 1.15 -3.81
C ILE A 145 -0.99 1.48 -4.64
N TYR A 146 -0.25 0.46 -5.08
CA TYR A 146 0.96 0.63 -5.89
C TYR A 146 0.67 1.33 -7.22
N LYS A 147 -0.44 0.98 -7.89
CA LYS A 147 -0.85 1.61 -9.15
C LYS A 147 -1.30 3.06 -8.95
N VAL A 148 -2.11 3.36 -7.93
CA VAL A 148 -2.50 4.74 -7.63
C VAL A 148 -1.29 5.60 -7.33
N ARG A 149 -0.35 5.10 -6.52
CA ARG A 149 0.90 5.82 -6.29
C ARG A 149 1.63 6.12 -7.60
N ASN A 150 1.76 5.15 -8.50
CA ASN A 150 2.44 5.39 -9.77
C ASN A 150 1.71 6.46 -10.60
N ASN A 151 0.38 6.46 -10.59
CA ASN A 151 -0.43 7.46 -11.28
C ASN A 151 -0.25 8.87 -10.68
N VAL A 152 -0.17 8.94 -9.35
CA VAL A 152 0.02 10.17 -8.57
C VAL A 152 1.45 10.72 -8.74
N VAL A 153 2.48 9.88 -8.60
CA VAL A 153 3.90 10.28 -8.62
C VAL A 153 4.39 10.56 -10.03
N HIS A 154 3.92 9.82 -11.03
CA HIS A 154 4.32 9.99 -12.43
C HIS A 154 3.32 10.82 -13.26
N ALA A 155 2.36 11.46 -12.56
CA ALA A 155 1.64 12.67 -12.96
C ALA A 155 1.06 12.71 -14.40
N LYS A 156 0.58 11.58 -14.92
CA LYS A 156 -0.24 11.61 -16.14
C LYS A 156 -1.70 12.03 -15.87
N LYS A 157 -2.08 12.30 -14.61
CA LYS A 157 -3.44 12.65 -14.21
C LYS A 157 -3.52 13.99 -13.50
N HIS A 158 -4.58 14.74 -13.81
CA HIS A 158 -4.91 16.00 -13.16
C HIS A 158 -5.33 15.79 -11.70
N PHE A 159 -5.16 16.84 -10.92
CA PHE A 159 -5.47 16.90 -9.50
C PHE A 159 -6.89 17.43 -9.31
N ASN A 160 -7.82 16.53 -8.97
CA ASN A 160 -9.26 16.81 -9.00
C ASN A 160 -9.96 16.29 -7.74
N GLU A 161 -11.01 16.98 -7.29
CA GLU A 161 -11.76 16.65 -6.05
C GLU A 161 -12.47 15.30 -6.08
N ASP A 162 -12.73 14.74 -7.26
CA ASP A 162 -13.24 13.38 -7.43
C ASP A 162 -12.28 12.31 -6.84
N GLN A 163 -11.01 12.65 -6.64
CA GLN A 163 -10.00 11.78 -6.03
C GLN A 163 -10.00 11.79 -4.50
N ARG A 164 -10.67 12.74 -3.85
CA ARG A 164 -10.68 12.90 -2.39
C ARG A 164 -11.00 11.59 -1.67
N LEU A 165 -12.19 11.05 -1.96
CA LEU A 165 -12.67 9.83 -1.33
C LEU A 165 -11.70 8.66 -1.57
N LEU A 166 -11.12 8.57 -2.77
CA LEU A 166 -10.13 7.55 -3.09
C LEU A 166 -8.87 7.70 -2.23
N LEU A 167 -8.28 8.89 -2.19
CA LEU A 167 -7.01 9.14 -1.49
C LEU A 167 -7.17 9.00 0.02
N GLU A 168 -8.27 9.45 0.60
CA GLU A 168 -8.57 9.27 2.02
C GLU A 168 -8.73 7.79 2.37
N THR A 169 -9.49 7.04 1.56
CA THR A 169 -9.67 5.60 1.73
C THR A 169 -8.33 4.87 1.72
N LEU A 170 -7.49 5.14 0.72
CA LEU A 170 -6.17 4.53 0.62
C LEU A 170 -5.22 4.97 1.74
N THR A 171 -5.30 6.22 2.18
CA THR A 171 -4.49 6.75 3.31
C THR A 171 -4.82 5.99 4.60
N ASN A 172 -6.11 5.79 4.89
CA ASN A 172 -6.54 5.07 6.09
C ASN A 172 -6.08 3.61 6.08
N ILE A 173 -6.22 2.93 4.93
CA ILE A 173 -5.72 1.56 4.75
C ILE A 173 -4.20 1.50 4.91
N LEU A 174 -3.47 2.39 4.23
CA LEU A 174 -2.02 2.41 4.27
C LEU A 174 -1.48 2.67 5.67
N ASN A 175 -2.10 3.55 6.46
CA ASN A 175 -1.72 3.78 7.85
C ASN A 175 -1.76 2.49 8.68
N ILE A 176 -2.76 1.63 8.45
CA ILE A 176 -2.88 0.34 9.14
C ILE A 176 -1.78 -0.61 8.68
N ILE A 177 -1.57 -0.73 7.38
CA ILE A 177 -0.53 -1.62 6.82
C ILE A 177 0.85 -1.18 7.29
N ASN A 178 1.12 0.13 7.29
CA ASN A 178 2.34 0.74 7.80
C ASN A 178 2.58 0.36 9.27
N GLN A 179 1.55 0.50 10.10
CA GLN A 179 1.62 0.12 11.52
C GLN A 179 1.92 -1.37 11.68
N LEU A 180 1.21 -2.24 10.95
CA LEU A 180 1.43 -3.69 11.00
C LEU A 180 2.84 -4.10 10.58
N LEU A 181 3.35 -3.51 9.49
CA LEU A 181 4.72 -3.72 9.04
C LEU A 181 5.70 -3.33 10.14
N PHE A 182 5.58 -2.11 10.67
CA PHE A 182 6.48 -1.59 11.68
C PHE A 182 6.45 -2.44 12.96
N ASP A 183 5.26 -2.73 13.50
CA ASP A 183 5.11 -3.50 14.74
C ASP A 183 5.68 -4.91 14.60
N LYS A 184 5.41 -5.58 13.47
CA LYS A 184 5.97 -6.90 13.22
C LYS A 184 7.49 -6.85 13.12
N MET A 185 8.05 -5.83 12.45
CA MET A 185 9.50 -5.64 12.36
C MET A 185 10.15 -5.37 13.72
N ILE A 186 9.52 -4.54 14.57
CA ILE A 186 9.98 -4.26 15.93
C ILE A 186 9.90 -5.52 16.80
N SER A 187 8.83 -6.31 16.69
CA SER A 187 8.68 -7.56 17.46
C SER A 187 9.82 -8.56 17.21
N LEU A 188 10.44 -8.51 16.02
CA LEU A 188 11.58 -9.36 15.66
C LEU A 188 12.89 -8.90 16.31
N LEU A 189 13.00 -7.64 16.75
CA LEU A 189 14.13 -7.16 17.56
C LEU A 189 14.06 -7.66 19.00
N ALA A 190 12.84 -7.83 19.53
CA ALA A 190 12.61 -8.19 20.93
C ALA A 190 12.79 -9.69 21.22
N LYS A 191 12.87 -10.54 20.20
CA LYS A 191 13.09 -11.99 20.39
C LYS A 191 14.58 -12.25 20.61
N PRO A 192 15.00 -12.84 21.76
CA PRO A 192 16.37 -13.27 21.93
C PRO A 192 16.74 -14.32 20.87
N LYS A 193 17.95 -14.21 20.33
CA LYS A 193 18.52 -15.15 19.36
C LYS A 193 18.76 -16.52 19.98
#